data_AF-J5GZH5-F1
#
_entry.id   AF-J5GZH5-F1
#
_cell.length_a   1.000
_cell.length_b   1.000
_cell.length_c   1.000
_cell.angle_alpha   90.00
_cell.angle_beta   90.00
_cell.angle_gamma   90.00
#
_symmetry.space_group_name_H-M   'P 1'
#
loop_
_entity.id
_entity.type
_entity.pdbx_description
1 polymer ?
#
loop_
_entity_poly.entity_id
_entity_poly.type
_entity_poly.pdbx_seq_one_letter_code
_entity_poly.pdbx_strand_id
1 'polypeptide(L)'
;MYRLINLTQNTTTTYKNRDLVYQALERENAKVKHQEAEAVLLVEELDKKNVVVYQEDVYLPFEGIADSLFLKPGTVNNKEAKVKESKSSLFKRQPKTKHQEKTPEEKAKATSLKHETPKPRTSSKRSFWVYLGRVLVLFGLVGSLTLAGLSLTLVYHQEKQLSALSKELSNLKTIQSKTGELDAFSRYFLPALYSDKGKMTDFVAPQLTIDRQAGQLQSVILESSLIVDETTYQLTYVVAVKDGENRSQKRLVVTVKEEPSAPYGFQVIAKPELSNYPK
;
A
#
# COMPACT_ATOMS: atom_id res chain seq x y z
N MET A 1 -25.39 -10.50 -3.17
CA MET A 1 -24.61 -11.67 -3.66
C MET A 1 -23.32 -11.12 -4.24
N TYR A 2 -22.21 -11.82 -4.14
CA TYR A 2 -20.93 -11.33 -4.63
C TYR A 2 -20.42 -12.19 -5.77
N ARG A 3 -19.68 -11.57 -6.69
CA ARG A 3 -18.99 -12.25 -7.78
C ARG A 3 -17.52 -11.84 -7.76
N LEU A 4 -16.65 -12.83 -7.84
CA LEU A 4 -15.22 -12.64 -7.95
C LEU A 4 -14.79 -13.15 -9.33
N ILE A 5 -14.20 -12.28 -10.12
CA ILE A 5 -13.74 -12.60 -11.47
C ILE A 5 -12.22 -12.51 -11.48
N ASN A 6 -11.54 -13.62 -11.75
CA ASN A 6 -10.10 -13.60 -11.96
C ASN A 6 -9.82 -13.20 -13.41
N LEU A 7 -9.32 -11.99 -13.63
CA LEU A 7 -9.04 -11.48 -14.97
C LEU A 7 -7.83 -12.16 -15.61
N THR A 8 -6.91 -12.69 -14.81
CA THR A 8 -5.73 -13.41 -15.29
C THR A 8 -6.07 -14.83 -15.75
N GLN A 9 -7.00 -15.50 -15.06
CA GLN A 9 -7.40 -16.89 -15.34
C GLN A 9 -8.74 -17.00 -16.08
N ASN A 10 -9.43 -15.88 -16.31
CA ASN A 10 -10.79 -15.80 -16.87
C ASN A 10 -11.80 -16.71 -16.14
N THR A 11 -11.64 -16.88 -14.84
CA THR A 11 -12.56 -17.67 -14.00
C THR A 11 -13.50 -16.75 -13.24
N THR A 12 -14.73 -17.20 -13.01
CA THR A 12 -15.74 -16.44 -12.26
C THR A 12 -16.34 -17.32 -11.19
N THR A 13 -16.27 -16.88 -9.95
CA THR A 13 -16.87 -17.55 -8.79
C THR A 13 -17.88 -16.62 -8.13
N THR A 14 -18.90 -17.20 -7.52
CA THR A 14 -19.95 -16.43 -6.85
C THR A 14 -20.07 -16.84 -5.40
N TYR A 15 -20.32 -15.86 -4.53
CA TYR A 15 -20.34 -16.01 -3.08
C TYR A 15 -21.63 -15.43 -2.50
N LYS A 16 -22.13 -16.06 -1.44
CA LYS A 16 -23.40 -15.68 -0.79
C LYS A 16 -23.24 -14.45 0.09
N ASN A 17 -22.13 -14.34 0.79
CA ASN A 17 -21.78 -13.27 1.72
C ASN A 17 -20.36 -12.75 1.45
N ARG A 18 -20.05 -11.61 2.06
CA ARG A 18 -18.78 -10.89 1.92
C ARG A 18 -17.61 -11.66 2.52
N ASP A 19 -17.80 -12.32 3.67
CA ASP A 19 -16.74 -13.06 4.36
C ASP A 19 -16.16 -14.19 3.49
N LEU A 20 -16.98 -14.86 2.69
CA LEU A 20 -16.51 -15.88 1.75
C LEU A 20 -15.69 -15.30 0.61
N VAL A 21 -15.95 -14.05 0.21
CA VAL A 21 -15.13 -13.33 -0.77
C VAL A 21 -13.75 -13.05 -0.17
N TYR A 22 -13.69 -12.62 1.08
CA TYR A 22 -12.43 -12.34 1.77
C TYR A 22 -11.58 -13.59 1.88
N GLN A 23 -12.14 -14.68 2.40
CA GLN A 23 -11.44 -15.97 2.47
C GLN A 23 -10.92 -16.42 1.10
N ALA A 24 -11.68 -16.20 0.03
CA ALA A 24 -11.24 -16.50 -1.33
C ALA A 24 -10.10 -15.59 -1.79
N LEU A 25 -10.16 -14.29 -1.50
CA LEU A 25 -9.10 -13.32 -1.78
C LEU A 25 -7.82 -13.66 -1.02
N GLU A 26 -7.88 -13.98 0.28
CA GLU A 26 -6.72 -14.43 1.05
C GLU A 26 -6.10 -15.70 0.44
N ARG A 27 -6.93 -16.66 0.03
CA ARG A 27 -6.46 -17.91 -0.58
C ARG A 27 -5.74 -17.67 -1.90
N GLU A 28 -6.32 -16.87 -2.79
CA GLU A 28 -5.69 -16.53 -4.07
C GLU A 28 -4.44 -15.66 -3.85
N ASN A 29 -4.45 -14.73 -2.89
CA ASN A 29 -3.29 -13.93 -2.52
C ASN A 29 -2.11 -14.81 -2.07
N ALA A 30 -2.37 -15.79 -1.18
CA ALA A 30 -1.36 -16.74 -0.72
C ALA A 30 -0.80 -17.60 -1.86
N LYS A 31 -1.67 -18.04 -2.79
CA LYS A 31 -1.27 -18.83 -3.96
C LYS A 31 -0.38 -18.04 -4.90
N VAL A 32 -0.77 -16.81 -5.24
CA VAL A 32 -0.02 -15.91 -6.13
C VAL A 32 1.32 -15.53 -5.50
N LYS A 33 1.36 -15.26 -4.19
CA LYS A 33 2.58 -15.00 -3.42
C LYS A 33 3.55 -16.18 -3.41
N HIS A 34 3.05 -17.42 -3.29
CA HIS A 34 3.89 -18.62 -3.34
C HIS A 34 4.44 -18.89 -4.75
N GLN A 35 3.70 -18.47 -5.78
CA GLN A 35 4.07 -18.66 -7.18
C GLN A 35 4.88 -17.49 -7.76
N GLU A 36 5.20 -16.46 -6.95
CA GLU A 36 5.85 -15.21 -7.39
C GLU A 36 5.17 -14.60 -8.63
N ALA A 37 3.86 -14.74 -8.71
CA ALA A 37 3.05 -14.27 -9.82
C ALA A 37 2.32 -12.98 -9.46
N GLU A 38 1.63 -12.38 -10.42
CA GLU A 38 0.70 -11.27 -10.22
C GLU A 38 -0.66 -11.63 -10.80
N ALA A 39 -1.73 -11.19 -10.13
CA ALA A 39 -3.09 -11.39 -10.61
C ALA A 39 -3.98 -10.19 -10.31
N VAL A 40 -4.97 -9.97 -11.17
CA VAL A 40 -6.01 -8.96 -10.95
C VAL A 40 -7.35 -9.67 -10.80
N LEU A 41 -8.01 -9.38 -9.69
CA LEU A 41 -9.33 -9.90 -9.37
C LEU A 41 -10.34 -8.76 -9.37
N LEU A 42 -11.49 -8.96 -9.99
CA LEU A 42 -12.59 -8.02 -9.98
C LEU A 42 -13.67 -8.52 -9.02
N VAL A 43 -14.01 -7.71 -8.02
CA VAL A 43 -15.05 -7.99 -7.03
C VAL A 43 -16.30 -7.19 -7.38
N GLU A 44 -17.40 -7.87 -7.67
CA GLU A 44 -18.71 -7.25 -7.89
C GLU A 44 -19.67 -7.61 -6.75
N GLU A 45 -20.37 -6.62 -6.21
CA GLU A 45 -21.56 -6.82 -5.40
C GLU A 45 -22.80 -6.69 -6.28
N LEU A 46 -23.71 -7.64 -6.17
CA LEU A 46 -24.96 -7.74 -6.92
C LEU A 46 -26.15 -7.55 -5.99
N ASP A 47 -27.07 -6.67 -6.39
CA ASP A 47 -28.40 -6.52 -5.76
C ASP A 47 -29.31 -7.71 -6.09
N LYS A 48 -30.47 -7.79 -5.44
CA LYS A 48 -31.50 -8.83 -5.58
C LYS A 48 -31.98 -9.05 -7.02
N LYS A 49 -31.73 -8.09 -7.92
CA LYS A 49 -32.04 -8.16 -9.37
C LYS A 49 -30.83 -8.55 -10.24
N ASN A 50 -29.73 -9.03 -9.65
CA ASN A 50 -28.45 -9.32 -10.31
C ASN A 50 -27.82 -8.11 -11.04
N VAL A 51 -28.12 -6.90 -10.58
CA VAL A 51 -27.49 -5.68 -11.07
C VAL A 51 -26.27 -5.40 -10.19
N VAL A 52 -25.14 -5.09 -10.82
CA VAL A 52 -23.90 -4.70 -10.12
C VAL A 52 -24.14 -3.37 -9.41
N VAL A 53 -24.05 -3.38 -8.09
CA VAL A 53 -24.20 -2.20 -7.21
C VAL A 53 -22.86 -1.68 -6.71
N TYR A 54 -21.83 -2.51 -6.70
CA TYR A 54 -20.48 -2.13 -6.37
C TYR A 54 -19.49 -2.99 -7.14
N GLN A 55 -18.37 -2.41 -7.51
CA GLN A 55 -17.34 -3.04 -8.31
C GLN A 55 -15.97 -2.48 -7.89
N GLU A 56 -15.00 -3.36 -7.65
CA GLU A 56 -13.64 -2.98 -7.22
C GLU A 56 -12.59 -3.92 -7.83
N ASP A 57 -11.48 -3.35 -8.29
CA ASP A 57 -10.31 -4.08 -8.77
C ASP A 57 -9.35 -4.35 -7.62
N VAL A 58 -8.95 -5.61 -7.45
CA VAL A 58 -8.03 -6.08 -6.41
C VAL A 58 -6.77 -6.65 -7.07
N TYR A 59 -5.63 -6.08 -6.71
CA TYR A 59 -4.31 -6.52 -7.18
C TYR A 59 -3.68 -7.51 -6.19
N LEU A 60 -3.21 -8.64 -6.71
CA LEU A 60 -2.47 -9.66 -5.97
C LEU A 60 -1.01 -9.71 -6.46
N PRO A 61 -0.02 -9.93 -5.57
CA PRO A 61 -0.20 -10.11 -4.14
C PRO A 61 -0.36 -8.76 -3.40
N PHE A 62 -1.26 -8.69 -2.42
CA PHE A 62 -1.39 -7.54 -1.52
C PHE A 62 -0.81 -7.84 -0.13
N GLU A 63 -0.33 -6.81 0.55
CA GLU A 63 0.12 -6.86 1.95
C GLU A 63 -1.01 -6.39 2.87
N GLY A 64 -1.39 -7.20 3.86
CA GLY A 64 -2.46 -6.89 4.82
C GLY A 64 -3.61 -7.91 4.83
N ILE A 65 -4.75 -7.52 5.40
CA ILE A 65 -5.97 -8.34 5.50
C ILE A 65 -6.97 -7.86 4.42
N ALA A 66 -7.66 -8.76 3.74
CA ALA A 66 -8.60 -8.42 2.66
C ALA A 66 -9.66 -7.39 3.08
N ASP A 67 -10.07 -7.39 4.35
CA ASP A 67 -10.99 -6.43 4.96
C ASP A 67 -10.59 -4.96 4.74
N SER A 68 -9.28 -4.69 4.64
CA SER A 68 -8.73 -3.34 4.46
C SER A 68 -8.77 -2.84 3.02
N LEU A 69 -9.00 -3.73 2.05
CA LEU A 69 -9.03 -3.41 0.62
C LEU A 69 -10.37 -2.80 0.17
N PHE A 70 -11.40 -2.89 1.01
CA PHE A 70 -12.73 -2.40 0.69
C PHE A 70 -13.05 -1.14 1.50
N LEU A 71 -12.91 0.02 0.87
CA LEU A 71 -13.41 1.27 1.45
C LEU A 71 -14.94 1.24 1.46
N LYS A 72 -15.51 1.39 2.66
CA LYS A 72 -16.94 1.35 2.93
C LYS A 72 -17.71 2.30 1.99
N PRO A 73 -18.78 1.84 1.30
CA PRO A 73 -19.67 2.76 0.61
C PRO A 73 -20.41 3.57 1.69
N GLY A 74 -20.11 4.87 1.80
CA GLY A 74 -20.95 5.80 2.58
C GLY A 74 -20.30 6.74 3.60
N THR A 75 -19.00 7.06 3.55
CA THR A 75 -18.45 8.13 4.41
C THR A 75 -17.79 9.22 3.58
N VAL A 76 -18.61 10.19 3.16
CA VAL A 76 -18.14 11.51 2.76
C VAL A 76 -17.91 12.29 4.05
N ASN A 77 -16.67 12.73 4.32
CA ASN A 77 -16.43 13.88 5.16
C ASN A 77 -15.20 14.62 4.64
N ASN A 78 -15.49 15.76 4.02
CA ASN A 78 -14.55 16.82 3.71
C ASN A 78 -13.96 17.37 5.01
N LYS A 79 -12.63 17.56 5.03
CA LYS A 79 -11.95 18.79 5.46
C LYS A 79 -10.45 18.71 5.10
N GLU A 80 -10.17 19.34 3.95
CA GLU A 80 -9.00 20.13 3.54
C GLU A 80 -7.58 19.62 3.87
N ALA A 81 -6.74 19.34 2.88
CA ALA A 81 -5.97 20.41 2.22
C ALA A 81 -5.90 20.30 0.68
N LYS A 82 -5.72 21.47 0.08
CA LYS A 82 -6.06 21.89 -1.28
C LYS A 82 -4.77 22.10 -2.08
N VAL A 83 -4.59 21.40 -3.19
CA VAL A 83 -3.72 21.84 -4.30
C VAL A 83 -4.44 21.52 -5.63
N LYS A 84 -4.81 22.58 -6.36
CA LYS A 84 -5.28 22.54 -7.76
C LYS A 84 -4.05 22.26 -8.66
N GLU A 85 -4.14 21.43 -9.69
CA GLU A 85 -4.48 21.73 -11.10
C GLU A 85 -4.08 20.46 -11.90
N SER A 86 -4.56 20.09 -13.09
CA SER A 86 -5.67 20.47 -13.95
C SER A 86 -5.88 19.31 -14.98
N LYS A 87 -7.11 19.22 -15.47
CA LYS A 87 -7.71 18.38 -16.52
C LYS A 87 -6.79 17.80 -17.63
N SER A 88 -7.00 16.54 -18.00
CA SER A 88 -7.60 16.19 -19.30
C SER A 88 -8.02 14.71 -19.39
N SER A 89 -9.35 14.48 -19.40
CA SER A 89 -9.96 13.22 -19.82
C SER A 89 -10.28 13.31 -21.31
N LEU A 90 -9.71 12.41 -22.12
CA LEU A 90 -10.08 12.21 -23.52
C LEU A 90 -10.28 10.72 -23.79
N PHE A 91 -11.49 10.22 -23.53
CA PHE A 91 -12.00 9.02 -24.20
C PHE A 91 -13.35 9.36 -24.83
N LYS A 92 -13.32 9.65 -26.13
CA LYS A 92 -14.51 9.87 -26.97
C LYS A 92 -14.90 8.56 -27.64
N ARG A 93 -16.07 8.10 -27.20
CA ARG A 93 -17.02 7.14 -27.77
C ARG A 93 -17.23 7.35 -29.28
N GLN A 94 -17.06 6.32 -30.10
CA GLN A 94 -17.58 6.25 -31.47
C GLN A 94 -18.92 5.50 -31.51
N PRO A 95 -19.92 5.99 -32.26
CA PRO A 95 -21.01 5.15 -32.78
C PRO A 95 -20.92 4.97 -34.31
N LYS A 96 -21.42 3.81 -34.76
CA LYS A 96 -21.57 3.35 -36.15
C LYS A 96 -22.63 4.15 -36.91
N THR A 97 -22.50 4.24 -38.24
CA THR A 97 -23.65 4.22 -39.19
C THR A 97 -23.22 3.81 -40.61
N LYS A 98 -24.13 3.09 -41.30
CA LYS A 98 -24.05 2.49 -42.65
C LYS A 98 -24.65 3.39 -43.75
N HIS A 99 -24.24 3.08 -45.00
CA HIS A 99 -24.92 3.23 -46.31
C HIS A 99 -25.32 4.62 -46.87
N GLN A 100 -24.80 4.96 -48.06
CA GLN A 100 -25.60 4.94 -49.29
C GLN A 100 -24.74 5.06 -50.57
N GLU A 101 -25.26 4.42 -51.61
CA GLU A 101 -24.78 4.14 -52.96
C GLU A 101 -25.29 5.22 -53.94
N LYS A 102 -24.56 5.47 -55.04
CA LYS A 102 -25.12 5.83 -56.37
C LYS A 102 -24.04 5.95 -57.46
N THR A 103 -24.21 5.12 -58.49
CA THR A 103 -23.64 5.22 -59.85
C THR A 103 -24.73 5.79 -60.79
N PRO A 104 -24.37 6.37 -61.94
CA PRO A 104 -24.72 5.79 -63.26
C PRO A 104 -23.53 5.79 -64.24
N GLU A 105 -23.22 4.69 -64.96
CA GLU A 105 -23.57 4.40 -66.38
C GLU A 105 -22.83 5.32 -67.39
N GLU A 106 -22.23 4.93 -68.53
CA GLU A 106 -22.40 3.78 -69.42
C GLU A 106 -21.37 3.85 -70.61
N LYS A 107 -20.99 2.69 -71.19
CA LYS A 107 -20.47 2.41 -72.59
C LYS A 107 -19.11 2.98 -73.05
N ALA A 108 -18.38 2.39 -74.00
CA ALA A 108 -18.08 1.04 -74.52
C ALA A 108 -17.13 1.22 -75.74
N LYS A 109 -16.43 0.13 -76.14
CA LYS A 109 -15.59 -0.11 -77.34
C LYS A 109 -14.09 0.16 -77.16
N ALA A 110 -13.19 -0.82 -77.13
CA ALA A 110 -12.86 -1.93 -78.05
C ALA A 110 -11.78 -1.58 -79.10
N THR A 111 -10.65 -2.31 -78.99
CA THR A 111 -9.75 -2.78 -80.05
C THR A 111 -8.69 -1.84 -80.65
N SER A 112 -7.41 -2.14 -80.36
CA SER A 112 -6.43 -2.54 -81.40
C SER A 112 -5.14 -3.12 -80.81
N LEU A 113 -4.73 -4.25 -81.38
CA LEU A 113 -3.55 -5.07 -81.10
C LEU A 113 -2.30 -4.58 -81.85
N LYS A 114 -1.12 -5.11 -81.43
CA LYS A 114 0.21 -5.18 -82.11
C LYS A 114 1.10 -3.93 -81.98
N HIS A 115 2.42 -3.98 -81.85
CA HIS A 115 3.51 -4.98 -81.78
C HIS A 115 4.71 -4.19 -81.20
N GLU A 116 5.58 -4.67 -80.30
CA GLU A 116 6.87 -5.30 -80.60
C GLU A 116 7.68 -5.34 -79.30
N THR A 117 8.47 -6.39 -79.11
CA THR A 117 9.57 -6.40 -78.14
C THR A 117 10.85 -6.08 -78.91
N PRO A 118 11.78 -5.29 -78.35
CA PRO A 118 13.04 -5.92 -77.95
C PRO A 118 13.56 -5.42 -76.59
N LYS A 119 14.04 -6.37 -75.77
CA LYS A 119 14.93 -6.21 -74.60
C LYS A 119 16.26 -5.54 -75.01
N PRO A 120 17.19 -5.25 -74.08
CA PRO A 120 17.10 -4.80 -72.68
C PRO A 120 18.05 -3.60 -72.42
N ARG A 121 17.94 -2.90 -71.28
CA ARG A 121 19.09 -2.45 -70.44
C ARG A 121 18.67 -1.48 -69.32
N THR A 122 18.98 -1.92 -68.10
CA THR A 122 19.56 -1.13 -66.99
C THR A 122 19.02 0.28 -66.71
N SER A 123 18.38 0.49 -65.56
CA SER A 123 18.76 1.64 -64.72
C SER A 123 18.34 1.46 -63.26
N SER A 124 19.36 1.46 -62.40
CA SER A 124 19.42 2.13 -61.09
C SER A 124 18.11 2.33 -60.32
N LYS A 125 17.56 1.27 -59.72
CA LYS A 125 16.58 1.37 -58.61
C LYS A 125 17.10 0.82 -57.29
N ARG A 126 18.41 0.65 -57.15
CA ARG A 126 19.06 0.15 -55.92
C ARG A 126 19.33 1.26 -54.90
N SER A 127 19.45 2.52 -55.34
CA SER A 127 19.85 3.64 -54.47
C SER A 127 18.74 4.14 -53.54
N PHE A 128 17.50 4.26 -54.02
CA PHE A 128 16.38 4.80 -53.22
C PHE A 128 15.95 3.87 -52.07
N TRP A 129 15.87 2.56 -52.31
CA TRP A 129 15.52 1.57 -51.27
C TRP A 129 16.59 1.43 -50.18
N VAL A 130 17.86 1.57 -50.55
CA VAL A 130 18.98 1.57 -49.59
C VAL A 130 18.99 2.85 -48.75
N TYR A 131 18.65 4.00 -49.34
CA TYR A 131 18.54 5.27 -48.61
C TYR A 131 17.35 5.27 -47.65
N LEU A 132 16.19 4.76 -48.10
CA LEU A 132 14.98 4.64 -47.27
C LEU A 132 15.21 3.69 -46.09
N GLY A 133 15.87 2.55 -46.31
CA GLY A 133 16.27 1.63 -45.24
C GLY A 133 17.23 2.25 -44.23
N ARG A 134 18.22 3.05 -44.69
CA ARG A 134 19.15 3.78 -43.81
C ARG A 134 18.46 4.84 -42.96
N VAL A 135 17.50 5.57 -43.52
CA VAL A 135 16.69 6.55 -42.78
C VAL A 135 15.83 5.86 -41.73
N LEU A 136 15.22 4.71 -42.05
CA LEU A 136 14.39 3.95 -41.12
C LEU A 136 15.19 3.34 -39.95
N VAL A 137 16.42 2.89 -40.20
CA VAL A 137 17.35 2.43 -39.14
C VAL A 137 17.77 3.58 -38.22
N LEU A 138 18.04 4.77 -38.78
CA LEU A 138 18.35 5.96 -37.98
C LEU A 138 17.16 6.41 -37.12
N PHE A 139 15.94 6.43 -37.67
CA PHE A 139 14.74 6.71 -36.89
C PHE A 139 14.43 5.61 -35.85
N GLY A 140 14.72 4.34 -36.15
CA GLY A 140 14.60 3.23 -35.20
C GLY A 140 15.59 3.33 -34.04
N LEU A 141 16.83 3.74 -34.30
CA LEU A 141 17.85 3.98 -33.27
C LEU A 141 17.53 5.20 -32.39
N VAL A 142 17.04 6.30 -32.98
CA VAL A 142 16.62 7.47 -32.21
C VAL A 142 15.33 7.20 -31.42
N GLY A 143 14.41 6.42 -31.99
CA GLY A 143 13.20 5.94 -31.31
C GLY A 143 13.49 5.01 -30.14
N SER A 144 14.47 4.10 -30.26
CA SER A 144 14.85 3.22 -29.14
C SER A 144 15.56 3.98 -28.02
N LEU A 145 16.37 4.99 -28.35
CA LEU A 145 17.07 5.81 -27.37
C LEU A 145 16.11 6.68 -26.52
N THR A 146 15.04 7.17 -27.13
CA THR A 146 14.00 7.94 -26.42
C THR A 146 13.10 7.05 -25.54
N LEU A 147 12.75 5.84 -26.01
CA LEU A 147 12.07 4.83 -25.17
C LEU A 147 12.92 4.42 -23.97
N ALA A 148 14.22 4.17 -24.16
CA ALA A 148 15.14 3.84 -23.07
C ALA A 148 15.30 5.00 -22.07
N GLY A 149 15.34 6.25 -22.56
CA GLY A 149 15.38 7.44 -21.70
C GLY A 149 14.13 7.60 -20.82
N LEU A 150 12.93 7.42 -21.39
CA LEU A 150 11.67 7.43 -20.63
C LEU A 150 11.61 6.28 -19.61
N SER A 151 12.11 5.10 -19.99
CA SER A 151 12.20 3.91 -19.10
C SER A 151 13.07 4.20 -17.87
N LEU A 152 14.24 4.81 -18.06
CA LEU A 152 15.13 5.18 -16.95
C LEU A 152 14.50 6.19 -16.00
N THR A 153 13.76 7.18 -16.51
CA THR A 153 13.11 8.19 -15.65
C THR A 153 11.98 7.60 -14.79
N LEU A 154 11.22 6.65 -15.32
CA LEU A 154 10.16 5.96 -14.59
C LEU A 154 10.74 5.03 -13.51
N VAL A 155 11.80 4.28 -13.83
CA VAL A 155 12.49 3.41 -12.86
C VAL A 155 13.14 4.24 -11.75
N TYR A 156 13.79 5.36 -12.07
CA TYR A 156 14.39 6.23 -11.06
C TYR A 156 13.35 6.86 -10.13
N HIS A 157 12.16 7.19 -10.64
CA HIS A 157 11.06 7.69 -9.82
C HIS A 157 10.44 6.59 -8.94
N GLN A 158 10.37 5.35 -9.45
CA GLN A 158 9.94 4.18 -8.69
C GLN A 158 10.94 3.81 -7.58
N GLU A 159 12.25 3.82 -7.85
CA GLU A 159 13.28 3.57 -6.83
C GLU A 159 13.25 4.63 -5.72
N LYS A 160 12.97 5.90 -6.05
CA LYS A 160 12.80 6.94 -5.02
C LYS A 160 11.56 6.71 -4.16
N GLN A 161 10.46 6.27 -4.74
CA GLN A 161 9.25 5.93 -3.98
C GLN A 161 9.45 4.65 -3.15
N LEU A 162 10.06 3.61 -3.72
CA LEU A 162 10.37 2.35 -3.03
C LEU A 162 11.39 2.55 -1.91
N SER A 163 12.40 3.40 -2.10
CA SER A 163 13.38 3.71 -1.05
C SER A 163 12.80 4.62 0.03
N ALA A 164 11.93 5.57 -0.31
CA ALA A 164 11.20 6.36 0.68
C ALA A 164 10.23 5.49 1.51
N LEU A 165 9.44 4.64 0.85
CA LEU A 165 8.53 3.69 1.49
C LEU A 165 9.30 2.66 2.33
N SER A 166 10.41 2.13 1.83
CA SER A 166 11.28 1.21 2.59
C SER A 166 11.87 1.88 3.83
N LYS A 167 12.25 3.17 3.74
CA LYS A 167 12.69 3.97 4.88
C LYS A 167 11.57 4.23 5.88
N GLU A 168 10.36 4.53 5.42
CA GLU A 168 9.20 4.69 6.30
C GLU A 168 8.86 3.38 6.99
N LEU A 169 8.83 2.26 6.28
CA LEU A 169 8.58 0.93 6.84
C LEU A 169 9.69 0.49 7.80
N SER A 170 10.96 0.76 7.52
CA SER A 170 12.06 0.44 8.42
C SER A 170 12.03 1.31 9.67
N ASN A 171 11.64 2.58 9.54
CA ASN A 171 11.46 3.48 10.68
C ASN A 171 10.26 3.04 11.53
N LEU A 172 9.12 2.71 10.92
CA LEU A 172 7.95 2.15 11.61
C LEU A 172 8.28 0.82 12.30
N LYS A 173 9.02 -0.07 11.65
CA LYS A 173 9.47 -1.34 12.24
C LYS A 173 10.42 -1.10 13.41
N THR A 174 11.31 -0.11 13.31
CA THR A 174 12.19 0.30 14.41
C THR A 174 11.36 0.85 15.57
N ILE A 175 10.39 1.73 15.31
CA ILE A 175 9.49 2.28 16.33
C ILE A 175 8.66 1.16 16.99
N GLN A 176 8.13 0.22 16.22
CA GLN A 176 7.34 -0.89 16.72
C GLN A 176 8.19 -1.86 17.55
N SER A 177 9.40 -2.22 17.07
CA SER A 177 10.34 -3.06 17.81
C SER A 177 10.75 -2.41 19.12
N LYS A 178 11.09 -1.13 19.07
CA LYS A 178 11.48 -0.34 20.25
C LYS A 178 10.32 -0.21 21.22
N THR A 179 9.10 -0.03 20.72
CA THR A 179 7.88 -0.04 21.55
C THR A 179 7.69 -1.37 22.26
N GLY A 180 7.96 -2.51 21.59
CA GLY A 180 7.92 -3.83 22.21
C GLY A 180 8.94 -4.00 23.35
N GLU A 181 10.18 -3.57 23.13
CA GLU A 181 11.23 -3.57 24.16
C GLU A 181 10.87 -2.69 25.35
N LEU A 182 10.39 -1.47 25.09
CA LEU A 182 10.00 -0.51 26.13
C LEU A 182 8.75 -0.96 26.91
N ASP A 183 7.77 -1.59 26.24
CA ASP A 183 6.61 -2.20 26.89
C ASP A 183 7.05 -3.36 27.79
N ALA A 184 7.93 -4.23 27.30
CA ALA A 184 8.48 -5.32 28.10
C ALA A 184 9.21 -4.79 29.34
N PHE A 185 10.13 -3.82 29.18
CA PHE A 185 10.80 -3.15 30.29
C PHE A 185 9.81 -2.59 31.30
N SER A 186 8.82 -1.82 30.82
CA SER A 186 7.82 -1.19 31.68
C SER A 186 7.00 -2.23 32.44
N ARG A 187 6.64 -3.35 31.82
CA ARG A 187 5.91 -4.45 32.48
C ARG A 187 6.71 -5.15 33.57
N TYR A 188 8.03 -5.06 33.58
CA TYR A 188 8.87 -5.49 34.72
C TYR A 188 9.00 -4.40 35.78
N PHE A 189 9.08 -3.13 35.37
CA PHE A 189 9.12 -1.98 36.27
C PHE A 189 7.82 -1.77 37.06
N LEU A 190 6.66 -1.87 36.42
CA LEU A 190 5.36 -1.53 37.02
C LEU A 190 5.00 -2.41 38.22
N PRO A 191 5.20 -3.74 38.20
CA PRO A 191 5.06 -4.55 39.41
C PRO A 191 5.97 -4.08 40.55
N ALA A 192 7.20 -3.63 40.27
CA ALA A 192 8.10 -3.08 41.29
C ALA A 192 7.61 -1.73 41.83
N LEU A 193 6.91 -0.94 41.00
CA LEU A 193 6.26 0.32 41.42
C LEU A 193 5.08 0.11 42.36
N TYR A 194 4.30 -0.97 42.18
CA TYR A 194 3.08 -1.28 42.94
C TYR A 194 3.24 -2.41 43.98
N SER A 195 4.48 -2.84 44.27
CA SER A 195 4.76 -3.93 45.22
C SER A 195 5.93 -3.56 46.09
N ASP A 196 5.90 -3.92 47.37
CA ASP A 196 7.00 -3.73 48.33
C ASP A 196 8.18 -4.71 48.15
N LYS A 197 8.03 -5.71 47.28
CA LYS A 197 9.01 -6.79 47.10
C LYS A 197 9.94 -6.60 45.90
N GLY A 198 9.68 -5.63 45.02
CA GLY A 198 10.51 -5.36 43.84
C GLY A 198 11.77 -4.55 44.15
N LYS A 199 12.85 -4.80 43.39
CA LYS A 199 14.08 -3.99 43.40
C LYS A 199 13.91 -2.79 42.47
N MET A 200 13.56 -1.64 43.03
CA MET A 200 13.34 -0.41 42.24
C MET A 200 14.64 0.10 41.57
N THR A 201 15.79 -0.14 42.21
CA THR A 201 17.12 0.31 41.76
C THR A 201 17.54 -0.27 40.41
N ASP A 202 16.96 -1.39 40.00
CA ASP A 202 17.30 -2.05 38.73
C ASP A 202 16.61 -1.35 37.54
N PHE A 203 15.62 -0.49 37.81
CA PHE A 203 14.79 0.17 36.80
C PHE A 203 14.91 1.69 36.80
N VAL A 204 15.33 2.30 37.91
CA VAL A 204 15.28 3.75 38.11
C VAL A 204 16.69 4.34 38.10
N ALA A 205 16.85 5.51 37.49
CA ALA A 205 18.12 6.21 37.48
C ALA A 205 18.65 6.44 38.92
N PRO A 206 19.95 6.24 39.20
CA PRO A 206 20.49 6.27 40.57
C PRO A 206 20.19 7.55 41.37
N GLN A 207 20.11 8.68 40.68
CA GLN A 207 19.81 10.00 41.25
C GLN A 207 18.31 10.26 41.48
N LEU A 208 17.42 9.39 41.01
CA LEU A 208 15.97 9.56 41.07
C LEU A 208 15.36 8.69 42.15
N THR A 209 14.60 9.32 43.05
CA THR A 209 13.83 8.61 44.09
C THR A 209 12.35 8.60 43.72
N ILE A 210 11.76 7.41 43.63
CA ILE A 210 10.34 7.21 43.32
C ILE A 210 9.67 6.48 44.48
N ASP A 211 8.60 7.09 44.99
CA ASP A 211 7.74 6.48 46.00
C ASP A 211 6.90 5.36 45.37
N ARG A 212 6.80 4.23 46.07
CA ARG A 212 5.94 3.11 45.65
C ARG A 212 4.49 3.54 45.68
N GLN A 213 3.72 3.04 44.71
CA GLN A 213 2.29 3.30 44.60
C GLN A 213 1.51 2.27 45.42
N ALA A 214 0.43 2.74 46.07
CA ALA A 214 -0.44 1.88 46.84
C ALA A 214 -1.31 0.97 45.94
N GLY A 215 -1.68 -0.18 46.50
CA GLY A 215 -2.55 -1.16 45.85
C GLY A 215 -1.81 -2.15 44.95
N GLN A 216 -2.49 -3.26 44.64
CA GLN A 216 -1.98 -4.34 43.81
C GLN A 216 -2.32 -4.11 42.34
N LEU A 217 -1.31 -4.11 41.48
CA LEU A 217 -1.46 -4.05 40.03
C LEU A 217 -2.19 -5.31 39.51
N GLN A 218 -3.31 -5.13 38.83
CA GLN A 218 -4.15 -6.21 38.28
C GLN A 218 -3.98 -6.35 36.77
N SER A 219 -3.93 -5.23 36.05
CA SER A 219 -3.71 -5.21 34.61
C SER A 219 -2.93 -3.97 34.18
N VAL A 220 -2.22 -4.12 33.06
CA VAL A 220 -1.43 -3.08 32.42
C VAL A 220 -1.73 -3.13 30.93
N ILE A 221 -2.16 -2.01 30.37
CA ILE A 221 -2.44 -1.86 28.93
C ILE A 221 -1.64 -0.67 28.43
N LEU A 222 -0.77 -0.90 27.44
CA LEU A 222 -0.09 0.19 26.74
C LEU A 222 -1.10 0.96 25.88
N GLU A 223 -1.21 2.26 26.11
CA GLU A 223 -2.07 3.17 25.35
C GLU A 223 -1.28 3.83 24.22
N SER A 224 -0.06 4.32 24.51
CA SER A 224 0.81 4.94 23.50
C SER A 224 2.28 4.92 23.91
N SER A 225 3.17 4.91 22.92
CA SER A 225 4.59 5.19 23.06
C SER A 225 4.95 6.41 22.21
N LEU A 226 5.71 7.33 22.78
CA LEU A 226 6.18 8.55 22.12
C LEU A 226 7.70 8.64 22.26
N ILE A 227 8.37 9.06 21.19
CA ILE A 227 9.79 9.40 21.22
C ILE A 227 9.87 10.88 21.58
N VAL A 228 10.51 11.18 22.71
CA VAL A 228 10.72 12.56 23.17
C VAL A 228 12.03 13.09 22.59
N ASP A 229 13.10 12.29 22.70
CA ASP A 229 14.44 12.56 22.16
C ASP A 229 15.02 11.26 21.55
N GLU A 230 16.20 11.32 20.92
CA GLU A 230 16.86 10.17 20.26
C GLU A 230 16.96 8.91 21.14
N THR A 231 17.07 9.07 22.46
CA THR A 231 17.19 7.96 23.43
C THR A 231 16.14 8.01 24.54
N THR A 232 15.22 8.97 24.49
CA THR A 232 14.22 9.22 25.54
C THR A 232 12.83 8.93 25.00
N TYR A 233 12.07 8.14 25.75
CA TYR A 233 10.75 7.67 25.37
C TYR A 233 9.75 7.93 26.49
N GLN A 234 8.52 8.20 26.10
CA GLN A 234 7.40 8.37 27.02
C GLN A 234 6.33 7.35 26.70
N LEU A 235 6.02 6.49 27.68
CA LEU A 235 5.02 5.45 27.57
C LEU A 235 3.81 5.80 28.42
N THR A 236 2.63 5.73 27.84
CA THR A 236 1.36 5.93 28.54
C THR A 236 0.66 4.60 28.71
N TYR A 237 0.30 4.27 29.94
CA TYR A 237 -0.38 3.04 30.30
C TYR A 237 -1.73 3.34 30.95
N VAL A 238 -2.69 2.44 30.73
CA VAL A 238 -3.86 2.30 31.58
C VAL A 238 -3.58 1.15 32.54
N VAL A 239 -3.57 1.44 33.84
CA VAL A 239 -3.33 0.46 34.89
C VAL A 239 -4.58 0.26 35.72
N ALA A 240 -4.97 -1.00 35.93
CA ALA A 240 -6.00 -1.35 36.90
C ALA A 240 -5.34 -1.77 38.21
N VAL A 241 -5.74 -1.13 39.30
CA VAL A 241 -5.17 -1.34 40.63
C VAL A 241 -6.28 -1.73 41.59
N LYS A 242 -6.04 -2.79 42.36
CA LYS A 242 -6.90 -3.22 43.47
C LYS A 242 -6.27 -2.75 44.78
N ASP A 243 -6.96 -1.88 45.50
CA ASP A 243 -6.56 -1.41 46.83
C ASP A 243 -7.63 -1.79 47.86
N GLY A 244 -7.32 -2.77 48.70
CA GLY A 244 -8.34 -3.47 49.49
C GLY A 244 -9.43 -4.01 48.56
N GLU A 245 -10.70 -3.68 48.80
CA GLU A 245 -11.81 -4.12 47.93
C GLU A 245 -12.16 -3.16 46.81
N ASN A 246 -11.52 -1.99 46.76
CA ASN A 246 -11.72 -1.02 45.71
C ASN A 246 -10.87 -1.38 44.50
N ARG A 247 -11.50 -1.41 43.32
CA ARG A 247 -10.80 -1.50 42.03
C ARG A 247 -10.89 -0.14 41.35
N SER A 248 -9.75 0.37 40.92
CA SER A 248 -9.67 1.64 40.19
C SER A 248 -8.82 1.48 38.94
N GLN A 249 -9.08 2.33 37.95
CA GLN A 249 -8.25 2.46 36.76
C GLN A 249 -7.62 3.85 36.76
N LYS A 250 -6.33 3.91 36.43
CA LYS A 250 -5.59 5.17 36.31
C LYS A 250 -4.79 5.15 35.03
N ARG A 251 -4.59 6.32 34.45
CA ARG A 251 -3.59 6.52 33.41
C ARG A 251 -2.26 6.85 34.08
N LEU A 252 -1.20 6.20 33.62
CA LEU A 252 0.15 6.30 34.15
C LEU A 252 1.11 6.64 33.01
N VAL A 253 1.86 7.73 33.15
CA VAL A 253 2.89 8.14 32.19
C VAL A 253 4.26 7.83 32.77
N VAL A 254 5.07 7.09 32.01
CA VAL A 254 6.42 6.67 32.39
C VAL A 254 7.42 7.21 31.38
N THR A 255 8.44 7.92 31.85
CA THR A 255 9.52 8.45 31.00
C THR A 255 10.76 7.60 31.18
N VAL A 256 11.22 7.01 30.10
CA VAL A 256 12.28 6.00 30.05
C VAL A 256 13.39 6.47 29.10
N LYS A 257 14.64 6.19 29.46
CA LYS A 257 15.80 6.45 28.61
C LYS A 257 16.58 5.18 28.37
N GLU A 258 17.16 5.03 27.18
CA GLU A 258 18.15 4.00 26.89
C GLU A 258 19.41 4.22 27.74
N GLU A 259 19.84 3.15 28.41
CA GLU A 259 21.04 3.13 29.22
C GLU A 259 21.64 1.71 29.16
N PRO A 260 22.60 1.45 28.26
CA PRO A 260 23.16 0.10 28.04
C PRO A 260 23.81 -0.50 29.27
N SER A 261 24.24 0.32 30.23
CA SER A 261 24.79 -0.14 31.51
C SER A 261 23.72 -0.61 32.51
N ALA A 262 22.46 -0.29 32.26
CA ALA A 262 21.35 -0.72 33.10
C ALA A 262 21.03 -2.21 32.91
N PRO A 263 20.53 -2.91 33.94
CA PRO A 263 20.22 -4.35 33.87
C PRO A 263 19.30 -4.74 32.71
N TYR A 264 18.41 -3.84 32.30
CA TYR A 264 17.44 -4.06 31.23
C TYR A 264 17.72 -3.22 29.98
N GLY A 265 18.86 -2.52 29.91
CA GLY A 265 19.18 -1.58 28.81
C GLY A 265 18.40 -0.27 28.82
N PHE A 266 17.53 -0.06 29.81
CA PHE A 266 16.72 1.14 29.99
C PHE A 266 16.62 1.54 31.46
N GLN A 267 16.34 2.82 31.70
CA GLN A 267 16.06 3.36 33.03
C GLN A 267 14.92 4.37 33.01
N VAL A 268 14.12 4.40 34.07
CA VAL A 268 13.15 5.45 34.35
C VAL A 268 13.90 6.68 34.85
N ILE A 269 13.72 7.81 34.15
CA ILE A 269 14.46 9.05 34.39
C ILE A 269 13.62 10.17 35.00
N ALA A 270 12.31 9.97 35.12
CA ALA A 270 11.40 10.92 35.78
C ALA A 270 10.35 10.19 36.63
N LYS A 271 9.82 10.88 37.65
CA LYS A 271 8.75 10.34 38.49
C LYS A 271 7.51 10.08 37.61
N PRO A 272 6.91 8.87 37.66
CA PRO A 272 5.72 8.57 36.88
C PRO A 272 4.53 9.46 37.27
N GLU A 273 3.78 9.92 36.28
CA GLU A 273 2.62 10.79 36.48
C GLU A 273 1.33 9.97 36.42
N LEU A 274 0.44 10.17 37.39
CA LEU A 274 -0.86 9.52 37.45
C LEU A 274 -2.00 10.50 37.17
N SER A 275 -2.95 10.08 36.35
CA SER A 275 -4.21 10.79 36.12
C SER A 275 -5.41 9.85 36.12
N ASN A 276 -6.62 10.41 36.21
CA ASN A 276 -7.87 9.63 36.15
C ASN A 276 -8.08 9.00 34.75
N TYR A 277 -8.78 7.86 34.72
CA TYR A 277 -9.19 7.18 33.49
C TYR A 277 -10.60 6.54 33.66
N PRO A 278 -11.49 6.64 32.65
CA PRO A 278 -11.38 7.46 31.44
C PRO A 278 -11.41 8.97 31.76
N LYS A 279 -11.07 9.82 30.78
CA LYS A 279 -11.19 11.28 30.89
C LYS A 279 -12.63 11.73 30.92
#